data_AF-A0A2V9BRD2-F1
#
_entry.id   AF-A0A2V9BRD2-F1
#
_cell.length_a   1.000
_cell.length_b   1.000
_cell.length_c   1.000
_cell.angle_alpha   90.00
_cell.angle_beta   90.00
_cell.angle_gamma   90.00
#
_symmetry.space_group_name_H-M   'P 1'
#
loop_
_entity.id
_entity.type
_entity.pdbx_description
1 polymer ?
#
loop_
_entity_poly.entity_id
_entity_poly.type
_entity_poly.pdbx_seq_one_letter_code
_entity_poly.pdbx_strand_id
1 'polypeptide(L)'
;MEKLALRHEFIETHEMENSAYRANQADRCYFCKDELFSALDDLAHSRGFAAVAYGVNADDTLDFRPGHRAATEHKVLAPLLDAGLSKAEIRTLSQRAGLPTWDRPASACLASRIPYGTEVTPERLALIERGEAALRELGFRQFRVRIHDNLARVEISQEEMPRALSPEMAAAISRRLKSAGFAYVALDLQGYRQGSLNEALGHPASLRKTASGT
;
A
#
# COMPACT_ATOMS: atom_id res chain seq x y z
N MET A 1 8.50 15.14 -11.73
CA MET A 1 7.07 15.50 -11.86
C MET A 1 6.87 16.63 -12.88
N GLU A 2 7.85 17.52 -13.08
CA GLU A 2 7.87 18.59 -14.10
C GLU A 2 7.69 18.18 -15.56
N LYS A 3 7.82 16.89 -15.91
CA LYS A 3 7.86 16.43 -17.31
C LYS A 3 6.50 16.34 -18.02
N LEU A 4 5.36 16.46 -17.31
CA LEU A 4 4.04 16.20 -17.91
C LEU A 4 3.17 17.45 -18.14
N ALA A 5 3.65 18.65 -17.76
CA ALA A 5 2.89 19.92 -17.92
C ALA A 5 1.42 19.84 -17.41
N LEU A 6 1.16 18.99 -16.41
CA LEU A 6 -0.14 18.86 -15.76
C LEU A 6 -0.20 19.78 -14.56
N ARG A 7 -1.35 20.40 -14.34
CA ARG A 7 -1.66 21.08 -13.08
C ARG A 7 -1.67 20.02 -11.97
N HIS A 8 -0.86 20.21 -10.94
CA HIS A 8 -0.90 19.40 -9.73
C HIS A 8 -1.33 20.27 -8.55
N GLU A 9 -2.04 19.65 -7.61
CA GLU A 9 -2.48 20.29 -6.37
C GLU A 9 -2.37 19.22 -5.27
N PHE A 10 -1.91 19.62 -4.08
CA PHE A 10 -1.94 18.77 -2.91
C PHE A 10 -3.21 19.08 -2.13
N ILE A 11 -3.95 18.04 -1.77
CA ILE A 11 -5.12 18.13 -0.90
C ILE A 11 -4.81 17.42 0.41
N GLU A 12 -5.40 17.91 1.49
CA GLU A 12 -5.32 17.30 2.81
C GLU A 12 -6.54 16.40 3.01
N THR A 13 -6.32 15.20 3.55
CA THR A 13 -7.35 14.22 3.92
C THR A 13 -7.18 13.83 5.38
N HIS A 14 -8.27 13.44 6.02
CA HIS A 14 -8.34 13.22 7.47
C HIS A 14 -8.74 11.78 7.82
N GLU A 15 -8.36 10.78 7.00
CA GLU A 15 -8.79 9.40 7.21
C GLU A 15 -8.32 8.83 8.57
N MET A 16 -7.24 9.38 9.13
CA MET A 16 -6.72 9.04 10.46
C MET A 16 -7.67 9.44 11.60
N GLU A 17 -8.60 10.38 11.38
CA GLU A 17 -9.62 10.75 12.36
C GLU A 17 -10.78 9.74 12.40
N ASN A 18 -10.93 8.95 11.32
CA ASN A 18 -11.96 7.91 11.23
C ASN A 18 -11.53 6.66 12.03
N SER A 19 -12.25 6.39 13.12
CA SER A 19 -12.02 5.21 13.95
C SER A 19 -12.12 3.88 13.18
N ALA A 20 -12.96 3.80 12.15
CA ALA A 20 -13.11 2.61 11.32
C ALA A 20 -11.91 2.37 10.39
N TYR A 21 -11.27 3.44 9.90
CA TYR A 21 -9.97 3.33 9.22
C TYR A 21 -8.88 2.88 10.21
N ARG A 22 -8.80 3.51 11.38
CA ARG A 22 -7.82 3.16 12.42
C ARG A 22 -7.94 1.72 12.90
N ALA A 23 -9.16 1.18 12.98
CA ALA A 23 -9.41 -0.21 13.38
C ALA A 23 -8.72 -1.24 12.48
N ASN A 24 -8.27 -0.84 11.27
CA ASN A 24 -7.50 -1.67 10.36
C ASN A 24 -8.16 -3.02 10.03
N GLN A 25 -9.48 -3.04 9.90
CA GLN A 25 -10.20 -4.24 9.50
C GLN A 25 -10.03 -4.49 8.00
N ALA A 26 -10.58 -5.61 7.50
CA ALA A 26 -10.47 -6.00 6.10
C ALA A 26 -10.96 -4.90 5.13
N ASP A 27 -11.91 -4.08 5.57
CA ASP A 27 -12.52 -2.96 4.85
C ASP A 27 -11.81 -1.61 5.07
N ARG A 28 -10.66 -1.53 5.74
CA ARG A 28 -9.89 -0.27 5.92
C ARG A 28 -9.74 0.54 4.63
N CYS A 29 -9.46 -0.13 3.50
CA CYS A 29 -9.28 0.53 2.20
C CYS A 29 -10.55 1.21 1.69
N TYR A 30 -11.73 0.81 2.16
CA TYR A 30 -12.98 1.52 1.90
C TYR A 30 -12.95 2.88 2.59
N PHE A 31 -12.80 2.93 3.91
CA PHE A 31 -12.82 4.19 4.67
C PHE A 31 -11.75 5.20 4.22
N CYS A 32 -10.55 4.72 3.87
CA CYS A 32 -9.50 5.58 3.32
C CYS A 32 -9.90 6.22 1.98
N LYS A 33 -10.58 5.47 1.12
CA LYS A 33 -11.01 5.98 -0.19
C LYS A 33 -12.28 6.80 -0.13
N ASP A 34 -13.17 6.48 0.80
CA ASP A 34 -14.38 7.24 1.08
C ASP A 34 -14.03 8.68 1.47
N GLU A 35 -13.07 8.87 2.38
CA GLU A 35 -12.49 10.18 2.71
C GLU A 35 -11.88 10.86 1.48
N LEU A 36 -11.01 10.15 0.75
CA LEU A 36 -10.33 10.70 -0.42
C LEU A 36 -11.32 11.16 -1.50
N PHE A 37 -12.35 10.36 -1.80
CA PHE A 37 -13.33 10.69 -2.82
C PHE A 37 -14.29 11.77 -2.36
N SER A 38 -14.66 11.82 -1.08
CA SER A 38 -15.41 12.95 -0.51
C SER A 38 -14.66 14.27 -0.73
N ALA A 39 -13.37 14.33 -0.37
CA ALA A 39 -12.56 15.53 -0.56
C ALA A 39 -12.38 15.90 -2.06
N LEU A 40 -12.23 14.90 -2.93
CA LEU A 40 -12.11 15.11 -4.37
C LEU A 40 -13.43 15.55 -5.02
N ASP A 41 -14.57 15.08 -4.53
CA ASP A 41 -15.89 15.51 -4.99
C ASP A 41 -16.13 16.99 -4.65
N ASP A 42 -15.83 17.41 -3.43
CA ASP A 42 -15.91 18.83 -3.04
C ASP A 42 -15.01 19.71 -3.92
N LEU A 43 -13.78 19.25 -4.17
CA LEU A 43 -12.85 19.93 -5.07
C LEU A 43 -13.41 19.99 -6.49
N ALA A 44 -13.92 18.88 -7.03
CA ALA A 44 -14.47 18.81 -8.37
C ALA A 44 -15.63 19.80 -8.54
N HIS A 45 -16.57 19.83 -7.59
CA HIS A 45 -17.68 20.78 -7.58
C HIS A 45 -17.19 22.23 -7.53
N SER A 46 -16.27 22.56 -6.61
CA SER A 46 -15.74 23.93 -6.46
C SER A 46 -14.99 24.45 -7.70
N ARG A 47 -14.47 23.53 -8.54
CA ARG A 47 -13.72 23.85 -9.76
C ARG A 47 -14.54 23.69 -11.04
N GLY A 48 -15.78 23.22 -10.95
CA GLY A 48 -16.64 22.95 -12.11
C GLY A 48 -16.19 21.75 -12.94
N PHE A 49 -15.49 20.77 -12.34
CA PHE A 49 -15.19 19.51 -13.00
C PHE A 49 -16.40 18.58 -12.95
N ALA A 50 -16.66 17.88 -14.06
CA ALA A 50 -17.82 16.99 -14.17
C ALA A 50 -17.63 15.65 -13.44
N ALA A 51 -16.39 15.20 -13.23
CA ALA A 51 -16.10 13.91 -12.64
C ALA A 51 -14.67 13.81 -12.11
N VAL A 52 -14.49 12.90 -11.15
CA VAL A 52 -13.21 12.39 -10.69
C VAL A 52 -12.92 11.06 -11.41
N ALA A 53 -11.68 10.81 -11.80
CA ALA A 53 -11.25 9.55 -12.39
C ALA A 53 -10.03 8.98 -11.65
N TYR A 54 -9.94 7.65 -11.55
CA TYR A 54 -8.83 6.98 -10.89
C TYR A 54 -8.30 5.77 -11.66
N GLY A 55 -7.08 5.34 -11.32
CA GLY A 55 -6.30 4.37 -12.11
C GLY A 55 -6.52 2.90 -11.81
N VAL A 56 -7.74 2.46 -11.45
CA VAL A 56 -8.05 1.02 -11.38
C VAL A 56 -8.02 0.41 -12.77
N ASN A 57 -7.54 -0.83 -12.89
CA ASN A 57 -7.36 -1.54 -14.16
C ASN A 57 -7.98 -2.94 -14.12
N ALA A 58 -8.00 -3.65 -15.25
CA ALA A 58 -8.68 -4.96 -15.37
C ALA A 58 -8.14 -6.02 -14.40
N ASP A 59 -6.82 -6.03 -14.14
CA ASP A 59 -6.20 -7.01 -13.24
C ASP A 59 -6.61 -6.82 -11.78
N ASP A 60 -7.07 -5.63 -11.41
CA ASP A 60 -7.46 -5.31 -10.04
C ASP A 60 -8.79 -5.96 -9.63
N THR A 61 -9.57 -6.47 -10.58
CA THR A 61 -10.86 -7.15 -10.34
C THR A 61 -10.70 -8.55 -9.71
N LEU A 62 -9.50 -9.13 -9.79
CA LEU A 62 -9.18 -10.46 -9.29
C LEU A 62 -8.78 -10.49 -7.81
N ASP A 63 -8.70 -9.31 -7.16
CA ASP A 63 -8.20 -9.14 -5.79
C ASP A 63 -9.30 -8.58 -4.87
N PHE A 64 -9.24 -8.90 -3.58
CA PHE A 64 -10.18 -8.36 -2.60
C PHE A 64 -9.90 -6.88 -2.36
N ARG A 65 -10.71 -6.01 -2.99
CA ARG A 65 -10.51 -4.55 -2.98
C ARG A 65 -11.75 -3.80 -2.52
N PRO A 66 -12.01 -3.73 -1.20
CA PRO A 66 -13.17 -3.02 -0.64
C PRO A 66 -13.16 -1.53 -0.99
N GLY A 67 -12.00 -0.95 -1.30
CA GLY A 67 -11.90 0.40 -1.80
C GLY A 67 -12.55 0.65 -3.17
N HIS A 68 -12.88 -0.38 -3.95
CA HIS A 68 -13.65 -0.20 -5.19
C HIS A 68 -15.10 0.21 -4.89
N ARG A 69 -15.65 -0.25 -3.76
CA ARG A 69 -17.01 0.10 -3.32
C ARG A 69 -17.16 1.61 -3.15
N ALA A 70 -16.21 2.26 -2.47
CA ALA A 70 -16.22 3.72 -2.30
C ALA A 70 -16.18 4.45 -3.64
N ALA A 71 -15.35 4.00 -4.59
CA ALA A 71 -15.29 4.60 -5.93
C ALA A 71 -16.66 4.53 -6.65
N THR A 72 -17.36 3.41 -6.52
CA THR A 72 -18.70 3.23 -7.09
C THR A 72 -19.73 4.14 -6.42
N GLU A 73 -19.72 4.23 -5.09
CA GLU A 73 -20.64 5.09 -4.32
C GLU A 73 -20.48 6.58 -4.67
N HIS A 74 -19.24 7.03 -4.85
CA HIS A 74 -18.89 8.39 -5.29
C HIS A 74 -18.97 8.60 -6.81
N LYS A 75 -19.36 7.59 -7.59
CA LYS A 75 -19.45 7.66 -9.08
C LYS A 75 -18.13 8.09 -9.74
N VAL A 76 -17.00 7.69 -9.16
CA VAL A 76 -15.66 7.92 -9.70
C VAL A 76 -15.47 7.09 -10.97
N LEU A 77 -15.00 7.73 -12.04
CA LEU A 77 -14.76 7.08 -13.33
C LEU A 77 -13.53 6.16 -13.26
N ALA A 78 -13.59 5.05 -13.98
CA ALA A 78 -12.53 4.04 -14.03
C ALA A 78 -12.05 3.77 -15.46
N PRO A 79 -11.52 4.76 -16.20
CA PRO A 79 -11.37 4.65 -17.66
C PRO A 79 -10.49 3.49 -18.13
N LEU A 80 -9.47 3.12 -17.35
CA LEU A 80 -8.57 2.01 -17.70
C LEU A 80 -9.27 0.66 -17.53
N LEU A 81 -10.11 0.53 -16.50
CA LEU A 81 -10.96 -0.65 -16.29
C LEU A 81 -12.09 -0.71 -17.33
N ASP A 82 -12.73 0.41 -17.64
CA ASP A 82 -13.79 0.50 -18.65
C ASP A 82 -13.28 0.10 -20.05
N ALA A 83 -12.01 0.42 -20.34
CA ALA A 83 -11.32 0.00 -21.55
C ALA A 83 -10.78 -1.44 -21.50
N GLY A 84 -10.95 -2.15 -20.39
CA GLY A 84 -10.46 -3.53 -20.20
C GLY A 84 -8.94 -3.66 -20.17
N LEU A 85 -8.21 -2.59 -19.88
CA LEU A 85 -6.75 -2.58 -19.96
C LEU A 85 -6.13 -3.32 -18.77
N SER A 86 -5.28 -4.29 -19.07
CA SER A 86 -4.39 -4.91 -18.10
C SER A 86 -3.21 -4.00 -17.76
N LYS A 87 -2.53 -4.29 -16.65
CA LYS A 87 -1.31 -3.62 -16.21
C LYS A 87 -0.19 -3.75 -17.23
N ALA A 88 -0.08 -4.89 -17.93
CA ALA A 88 0.94 -5.08 -18.96
C ALA A 88 0.71 -4.15 -20.16
N GLU A 89 -0.55 -4.00 -20.58
CA GLU A 89 -0.93 -3.07 -21.65
C GLU A 89 -0.73 -1.62 -21.23
N ILE A 90 -1.13 -1.25 -20.01
CA ILE A 90 -0.91 0.11 -19.46
C ILE A 90 0.59 0.45 -19.46
N ARG A 91 1.46 -0.49 -19.06
CA ARG A 91 2.92 -0.27 -19.09
C ARG A 91 3.43 -0.07 -20.51
N THR A 92 2.96 -0.87 -21.46
CA THR A 92 3.32 -0.74 -22.88
C THR A 92 2.88 0.61 -23.45
N LEU A 93 1.63 1.03 -23.19
CA LEU A 93 1.10 2.33 -23.60
C LEU A 93 1.86 3.49 -22.93
N SER A 94 2.12 3.37 -21.63
CA SER A 94 2.89 4.35 -20.85
C SER A 94 4.31 4.50 -21.39
N GLN A 95 4.97 3.41 -21.78
CA GLN A 95 6.31 3.43 -22.37
C GLN A 95 6.29 4.10 -23.75
N ARG A 96 5.31 3.76 -24.60
CA ARG A 96 5.12 4.37 -25.93
C ARG A 96 4.84 5.87 -25.84
N ALA A 97 4.13 6.30 -24.80
CA ALA A 97 3.85 7.71 -24.52
C ALA A 97 5.04 8.45 -23.86
N GLY A 98 6.18 7.78 -23.63
CA GLY A 98 7.37 8.38 -23.02
C GLY A 98 7.21 8.71 -21.53
N LEU A 99 6.23 8.13 -20.83
CA LEU A 99 6.00 8.39 -19.42
C LEU A 99 7.09 7.71 -18.57
N PRO A 100 7.80 8.43 -17.68
CA PRO A 100 8.92 7.88 -16.92
C PRO A 100 8.49 6.86 -15.85
N THR A 101 7.19 6.71 -15.62
CA THR A 101 6.61 5.83 -14.60
C THR A 101 6.26 4.44 -15.13
N TRP A 102 6.51 4.13 -16.41
CA TRP A 102 6.10 2.87 -17.04
C TRP A 102 6.64 1.64 -16.30
N ASP A 103 7.87 1.71 -15.76
CA ASP A 103 8.50 0.63 -14.99
C ASP A 103 8.49 0.88 -13.47
N ARG A 104 7.64 1.78 -12.99
CA ARG A 104 7.54 2.03 -11.55
C ARG A 104 6.89 0.82 -10.86
N PRO A 105 7.49 0.25 -9.80
CA PRO A 105 6.84 -0.78 -9.02
C PRO A 105 5.52 -0.27 -8.41
N ALA A 106 4.53 -1.17 -8.28
CA ALA A 106 3.29 -0.83 -7.60
C ALA A 106 3.57 -0.50 -6.14
N SER A 107 3.08 0.64 -5.66
CA SER A 107 3.22 1.07 -4.27
C SER A 107 1.85 0.96 -3.60
N ALA A 108 1.72 0.02 -2.68
CA ALA A 108 0.54 -0.08 -1.80
C ALA A 108 0.70 0.85 -0.61
N CYS A 109 -0.42 1.30 -0.03
CA CYS A 109 -0.48 2.09 1.20
C CYS A 109 0.39 1.50 2.33
N LEU A 110 1.03 2.34 3.13
CA LEU A 110 1.84 1.92 4.28
C LEU A 110 1.02 1.10 5.31
N ALA A 111 -0.27 1.41 5.50
CA ALA A 111 -1.14 0.64 6.37
C ALA A 111 -1.25 -0.84 5.96
N SER A 112 -0.96 -1.18 4.70
CA SER A 112 -0.91 -2.58 4.25
C SER A 112 0.27 -3.38 4.83
N ARG A 113 1.15 -2.75 5.63
CA ARG A 113 2.24 -3.40 6.36
C ARG A 113 1.85 -3.74 7.80
N ILE A 114 0.68 -3.28 8.24
CA ILE A 114 0.11 -3.52 9.56
C ILE A 114 -0.91 -4.68 9.45
N PRO A 115 -0.77 -5.76 10.23
CA PRO A 115 -1.73 -6.86 10.28
C PRO A 115 -3.16 -6.38 10.51
N TYR A 116 -4.14 -7.02 9.87
CA TYR A 116 -5.55 -6.68 10.09
C TYR A 116 -5.93 -6.77 11.57
N GLY A 117 -6.77 -5.86 12.03
CA GLY A 117 -7.20 -5.72 13.42
C GLY A 117 -6.17 -5.04 14.34
N THR A 118 -4.93 -4.81 13.87
CA THR A 118 -3.96 -3.98 14.61
C THR A 118 -4.12 -2.52 14.20
N GLU A 119 -4.31 -1.66 15.18
CA GLU A 119 -4.62 -0.25 14.95
C GLU A 119 -3.59 0.49 14.07
N VAL A 120 -4.08 1.24 13.07
CA VAL A 120 -3.27 2.18 12.30
C VAL A 120 -3.04 3.43 13.13
N THR A 121 -1.77 3.80 13.31
CA THR A 121 -1.34 4.95 14.11
C THR A 121 -0.21 5.68 13.39
N PRO A 122 -0.08 7.01 13.52
CA PRO A 122 1.00 7.76 12.89
C PRO A 122 2.39 7.22 13.26
N GLU A 123 2.56 6.80 14.51
CA GLU A 123 3.83 6.28 15.03
C GLU A 123 4.23 4.97 14.34
N ARG A 124 3.28 4.05 14.13
CA ARG A 124 3.51 2.79 13.40
C ARG A 124 3.81 3.05 11.93
N LEU A 125 3.06 3.95 11.29
CA LEU A 125 3.29 4.33 9.89
C LEU A 125 4.68 4.94 9.71
N ALA A 126 5.08 5.85 10.59
CA ALA A 126 6.40 6.47 10.57
C ALA A 126 7.52 5.44 10.84
N LEU A 127 7.30 4.47 11.74
CA LEU A 127 8.26 3.37 11.98
C LEU A 127 8.44 2.49 10.72
N ILE A 128 7.35 2.13 10.05
CA ILE A 128 7.39 1.38 8.79
C ILE A 128 8.10 2.18 7.71
N GLU A 129 7.78 3.47 7.56
CA GLU A 129 8.38 4.36 6.56
C GLU A 129 9.91 4.46 6.74
N ARG A 130 10.39 4.67 7.98
CA ARG A 130 11.83 4.66 8.29
C ARG A 130 12.46 3.30 7.98
N GLY A 131 11.77 2.20 8.28
CA GLY A 131 12.23 0.86 7.95
C GLY A 131 12.36 0.63 6.44
N GLU A 132 11.35 1.04 5.66
CA GLU A 132 11.38 0.94 4.20
C GLU A 132 12.42 1.88 3.57
N ALA A 133 12.65 3.06 4.16
CA ALA A 133 13.74 3.95 3.75
C ALA A 133 15.12 3.31 3.96
N ALA A 134 15.34 2.69 5.11
CA ALA A 134 16.58 1.98 5.41
C ALA A 134 16.89 0.85 4.41
N LEU A 135 15.88 0.07 4.00
CA LEU A 135 16.08 -0.98 2.97
C LEU A 135 16.37 -0.39 1.59
N ARG A 136 15.75 0.75 1.26
CA ARG A 136 16.02 1.46 0.01
C ARG A 136 17.46 1.95 -0.07
N GLU A 137 17.97 2.50 1.03
CA GLU A 137 19.37 2.94 1.15
C GLU A 137 20.38 1.78 1.02
N LEU A 138 19.98 0.57 1.42
CA LEU A 138 20.75 -0.65 1.18
C LEU A 138 20.64 -1.17 -0.28
N GLY A 139 19.94 -0.44 -1.15
CA GLY A 139 19.83 -0.71 -2.57
C GLY A 139 18.78 -1.75 -2.96
N PHE A 140 17.90 -2.17 -2.03
CA PHE A 140 16.77 -3.02 -2.39
C PHE A 140 15.75 -2.26 -3.24
N ARG A 141 15.10 -2.93 -4.19
CA ARG A 141 14.13 -2.31 -5.10
C ARG A 141 12.71 -2.74 -4.82
N GLN A 142 12.51 -4.02 -4.50
CA GLN A 142 11.19 -4.56 -4.22
C GLN A 142 11.17 -5.25 -2.86
N PHE A 143 10.55 -4.58 -1.90
CA PHE A 143 10.49 -5.04 -0.52
C PHE A 143 9.27 -4.46 0.22
N ARG A 144 8.98 -5.03 1.40
CA ARG A 144 8.06 -4.48 2.40
C ARG A 144 8.61 -4.71 3.79
N VAL A 145 8.42 -3.74 4.68
CA VAL A 145 8.67 -3.92 6.13
C VAL A 145 7.33 -4.06 6.82
N ARG A 146 6.94 -5.29 7.19
CA ARG A 146 5.72 -5.53 7.96
C ARG A 146 6.01 -5.45 9.44
N ILE A 147 5.09 -4.84 10.18
CA ILE A 147 5.20 -4.71 11.62
C ILE A 147 4.40 -5.81 12.32
N HIS A 148 5.04 -6.49 13.28
CA HIS A 148 4.38 -7.39 14.22
C HIS A 148 4.84 -6.98 15.61
N ASP A 149 4.08 -6.09 16.25
CA ASP A 149 4.47 -5.42 17.50
C ASP A 149 5.84 -4.72 17.38
N ASN A 150 6.89 -5.29 17.96
CA ASN A 150 8.26 -4.77 17.91
C ASN A 150 9.18 -5.49 16.90
N LEU A 151 8.64 -6.40 16.09
CA LEU A 151 9.33 -7.15 15.04
C LEU A 151 9.10 -6.52 13.66
N ALA A 152 10.18 -6.26 12.93
CA ALA A 152 10.15 -6.05 11.48
C ALA A 152 10.22 -7.40 10.77
N ARG A 153 9.12 -7.82 10.12
CA ARG A 153 9.13 -8.92 9.15
C ARG A 153 9.34 -8.34 7.75
N VAL A 154 10.51 -8.59 7.20
CA VAL A 154 10.98 -8.03 5.93
C VAL A 154 10.69 -9.01 4.80
N GLU A 155 9.91 -8.54 3.82
CA GLU A 155 9.68 -9.26 2.57
C GLU A 155 10.57 -8.63 1.49
N ILE A 156 11.39 -9.42 0.80
CA ILE A 156 12.27 -8.97 -0.30
C ILE A 156 11.98 -9.84 -1.52
N SER A 157 12.09 -9.30 -2.74
CA SER A 157 11.88 -10.09 -3.96
C SER A 157 12.80 -11.30 -4.03
N GLN A 158 12.34 -12.36 -4.70
CA GLN A 158 13.11 -13.61 -4.79
C GLN A 158 14.46 -13.41 -5.51
N GLU A 159 14.51 -12.49 -6.49
CA GLU A 159 15.73 -12.16 -7.22
C GLU A 159 16.76 -11.46 -6.32
N GLU A 160 16.32 -10.72 -5.30
CA GLU A 160 17.18 -10.00 -4.37
C GLU A 160 17.47 -10.80 -3.07
N MET A 161 16.76 -11.90 -2.83
CA MET A 161 16.89 -12.71 -1.61
C MET A 161 18.30 -13.29 -1.38
N PRO A 162 19.03 -13.81 -2.40
CA PRO A 162 20.39 -14.28 -2.20
C PRO A 162 21.33 -13.20 -1.63
N ARG A 163 21.16 -11.95 -2.07
CA ARG A 163 21.91 -10.80 -1.55
C ARG A 163 21.51 -10.49 -0.11
N ALA A 164 20.22 -10.56 0.23
CA ALA A 164 19.72 -10.30 1.58
C ALA A 164 20.23 -11.32 2.62
N LEU A 165 20.44 -12.57 2.18
CA LEU A 165 20.89 -13.67 3.02
C LEU A 165 22.41 -13.74 3.22
N SER A 166 23.21 -12.90 2.54
CA SER A 166 24.65 -12.81 2.81
C SER A 166 24.87 -12.38 4.27
N PRO A 167 25.86 -12.95 4.99
CA PRO A 167 26.10 -12.58 6.39
C PRO A 167 26.28 -11.07 6.60
N GLU A 168 26.96 -10.39 5.67
CA GLU A 168 27.22 -8.96 5.72
C GLU A 168 25.94 -8.15 5.53
N MET A 169 25.11 -8.53 4.55
CA MET A 169 23.87 -7.82 4.25
C MET A 169 22.80 -8.08 5.32
N ALA A 170 22.67 -9.32 5.79
CA ALA A 170 21.76 -9.66 6.88
C ALA A 170 22.09 -8.87 8.16
N ALA A 171 23.39 -8.74 8.49
CA ALA A 171 23.85 -7.90 9.59
C ALA A 171 23.55 -6.41 9.35
N ALA A 172 23.71 -5.91 8.12
CA ALA A 172 23.39 -4.54 7.74
C ALA A 172 21.88 -4.24 7.87
N ILE A 173 21.01 -5.12 7.35
CA ILE A 173 19.56 -5.05 7.48
C ILE A 173 19.17 -5.01 8.96
N SER A 174 19.68 -5.96 9.76
CA SER A 174 19.38 -6.05 11.19
C SER A 174 19.74 -4.76 11.92
N ARG A 175 20.96 -4.25 11.71
CA ARG A 175 21.44 -3.00 12.31
C ARG A 175 20.59 -1.80 11.90
N ARG A 176 20.32 -1.62 10.60
CA ARG A 176 19.56 -0.47 10.09
C ARG A 176 18.12 -0.45 10.61
N LEU A 177 17.45 -1.60 10.61
CA LEU A 177 16.06 -1.69 11.10
C LEU A 177 15.98 -1.54 12.62
N LYS A 178 16.97 -2.05 13.38
CA LYS A 178 17.05 -1.77 14.81
C LYS A 178 17.24 -0.29 15.11
N SER A 179 18.12 0.39 14.37
CA SER A 179 18.29 1.85 14.47
C SER A 179 17.02 2.63 14.07
N ALA A 180 16.16 2.08 13.21
CA ALA A 180 14.89 2.70 12.85
C ALA A 180 13.81 2.60 13.95
N GLY A 181 13.97 1.67 14.89
CA GLY A 181 13.11 1.49 16.07
C GLY A 181 12.57 0.08 16.30
N PHE A 182 12.96 -0.93 15.51
CA PHE A 182 12.52 -2.30 15.71
C PHE A 182 13.38 -3.04 16.76
N ALA A 183 12.79 -3.87 17.61
CA ALA A 183 13.53 -4.70 18.55
C ALA A 183 14.09 -5.96 17.87
N TYR A 184 13.27 -6.57 17.01
CA TYR A 184 13.59 -7.79 16.28
C TYR A 184 13.45 -7.58 14.78
N VAL A 185 14.21 -8.36 14.02
CA VAL A 185 14.21 -8.32 12.56
C VAL A 185 14.21 -9.76 12.05
N ALA A 186 13.29 -10.07 11.15
CA ALA A 186 13.19 -11.35 10.47
C ALA A 186 13.02 -11.15 8.96
N LEU A 187 13.57 -12.06 8.17
CA LEU A 187 13.30 -12.16 6.74
C LEU A 187 12.14 -13.16 6.52
N ASP A 188 11.18 -12.80 5.69
CA ASP A 188 10.14 -13.71 5.22
C ASP A 188 10.72 -14.62 4.14
N LEU A 189 10.78 -15.92 4.41
CA LEU A 189 11.37 -16.91 3.50
C LEU A 189 10.56 -17.09 2.21
N GLN A 190 9.28 -16.69 2.20
CA GLN A 190 8.49 -16.70 0.96
C GLN A 190 8.76 -15.47 0.08
N GLY A 191 9.47 -14.46 0.62
CA GLY A 191 9.80 -13.23 -0.08
C GLY A 191 8.59 -12.31 -0.31
N TYR A 192 8.79 -11.32 -1.19
CA TYR A 192 7.76 -10.36 -1.57
C TYR A 192 6.67 -11.02 -2.43
N ARG A 193 5.41 -10.89 -2.00
CA ARG A 193 4.23 -11.35 -2.74
C ARG A 193 3.10 -10.33 -2.65
N GLN A 194 2.39 -10.11 -3.75
CA GLN A 194 1.17 -9.30 -3.72
C GLN A 194 0.09 -10.02 -2.90
N GLY A 195 -0.72 -9.25 -2.16
CA GLY A 195 -1.78 -9.83 -1.34
C GLY A 195 -1.34 -10.69 -0.15
N SER A 196 -0.05 -10.77 0.22
CA SER A 196 0.39 -11.70 1.29
C SER A 196 -0.26 -11.47 2.66
N LEU A 197 -0.85 -10.30 2.90
CA LEU A 197 -1.60 -10.02 4.14
C LEU A 197 -3.03 -10.61 4.09
N ASN A 198 -3.60 -10.81 2.90
CA ASN A 198 -4.93 -11.38 2.71
C ASN A 198 -4.96 -12.88 3.04
N GLU A 199 -3.82 -13.57 3.08
CA GLU A 199 -3.75 -14.97 3.50
C GLU A 199 -4.28 -15.18 4.93
N ALA A 200 -4.08 -14.17 5.80
CA ALA A 200 -4.60 -14.20 7.15
C ALA A 200 -6.14 -14.13 7.20
N LEU A 201 -6.81 -13.57 6.18
CA LEU A 201 -8.28 -13.51 6.11
C LEU A 201 -8.90 -14.90 5.90
N GLY A 202 -8.16 -15.84 5.30
CA GLY A 202 -8.60 -17.21 5.07
C GLY A 202 -8.25 -18.19 6.19
N HIS A 203 -7.48 -17.78 7.21
CA HIS A 203 -6.97 -18.69 8.23
C HIS A 203 -7.81 -18.62 9.52
N PRO A 204 -8.37 -19.74 10.04
CA PRO A 204 -9.25 -19.75 11.21
C PRO A 204 -8.66 -19.17 12.53
N ALA A 205 -7.35 -18.93 12.60
CA ALA A 205 -6.71 -18.30 13.75
C ALA A 205 -6.90 -16.77 13.81
N SER A 206 -7.21 -16.10 12.69
CA SER A 206 -7.43 -14.63 12.65
C SER A 206 -8.80 -14.21 13.17
N LEU A 207 -9.77 -15.13 13.18
CA LEU A 207 -11.16 -14.91 13.63
C LEU A 207 -11.33 -15.01 15.16
N ARG A 208 -10.29 -15.38 15.91
CA ARG A 208 -10.42 -15.74 17.34
C ARG A 208 -10.22 -14.61 18.35
N LYS A 209 -9.96 -13.36 17.94
CA LYS A 209 -9.72 -12.25 18.90
C LYS A 209 -10.93 -11.35 19.21
N THR A 210 -12.13 -11.61 18.68
CA THR A 210 -13.33 -10.81 18.99
C THR A 210 -14.24 -11.40 20.07
N ALA A 211 -13.83 -12.47 20.76
CA ALA A 211 -14.63 -13.04 21.86
C ALA A 211 -13.79 -13.22 23.14
N SER A 212 -13.60 -12.14 23.89
CA SER A 212 -13.44 -12.19 25.36
C SER A 212 -13.58 -10.78 25.94
N GLY A 213 -14.84 -10.43 26.23
CA GLY A 213 -15.24 -9.26 26.98
C GLY A 213 -16.51 -9.61 27.74
N THR A 214 -16.35 -10.28 28.87
CA THR A 214 -17.28 -10.35 30.00
C THR A 214 -16.46 -10.19 31.26
#